data_AF-A0A1B6ESE4-F1
#
_entry.id   AF-A0A1B6ESE4-F1
#
_cell.length_a   1.000
_cell.length_b   1.000
_cell.length_c   1.000
_cell.angle_alpha   90.00
_cell.angle_beta   90.00
_cell.angle_gamma   90.00
#
_symmetry.space_group_name_H-M   'P 1'
#
loop_
_entity.id
_entity.type
_entity.pdbx_description
1 polymer ?
#
loop_
_entity_poly.entity_id
_entity_poly.type
_entity_poly.pdbx_seq_one_letter_code
_entity_poly.pdbx_strand_id
1 'polypeptide(L)'
;LVFGPSVEIAGPDAFLTDSPENIMKKGDFAKVPVILGCCVKEGSVYGFIGLNEEKFAILNENPSAIVPSFLGLNPGSEEEKQARKEIWDYYLKGKPLSWDNINDFLRCAGDR
;
A
#
# COMPACT_ATOMS: atom_id res chain seq x y z
N LEU A 1 -4.66 3.32 -10.66
CA LEU A 1 -4.05 3.36 -12.00
C LEU A 1 -4.53 2.14 -12.79
N VAL A 2 -4.77 2.28 -14.09
CA VAL A 2 -5.17 1.16 -14.99
C VAL A 2 -3.95 0.58 -15.73
N PHE A 3 -2.83 1.32 -15.79
CA PHE A 3 -1.60 0.92 -16.47
C PHE A 3 -0.39 1.10 -15.54
N GLY A 4 0.58 0.20 -15.62
CA GLY A 4 1.83 0.25 -14.86
C GLY A 4 2.83 -0.79 -15.39
N PRO A 5 4.07 -0.81 -14.87
CA PRO A 5 5.06 -1.81 -15.24
C PRO A 5 4.54 -3.24 -14.98
N SER A 6 4.89 -4.17 -15.86
CA SER A 6 4.48 -5.58 -15.79
C SER A 6 5.62 -6.49 -16.21
N VAL A 7 5.56 -7.75 -15.79
CA VAL A 7 6.50 -8.77 -16.28
C VAL A 7 6.23 -9.05 -17.75
N GLU A 8 7.28 -9.00 -18.56
CA GLU A 8 7.25 -9.17 -20.01
C GLU A 8 7.73 -10.58 -20.41
N ILE A 9 7.23 -11.05 -21.54
CA ILE A 9 7.81 -12.24 -22.18
C ILE A 9 9.21 -11.86 -22.67
N ALA A 10 10.20 -12.72 -22.39
CA ALA A 10 11.57 -12.47 -22.79
C ALA A 10 11.70 -12.20 -24.31
N GLY A 11 12.41 -11.13 -24.65
CA GLY A 11 12.64 -10.66 -26.01
C GLY A 11 13.79 -9.65 -26.04
N PRO A 12 14.25 -9.24 -27.23
CA PRO A 12 15.42 -8.37 -27.37
C PRO A 12 15.26 -7.00 -26.67
N ASP A 13 14.03 -6.50 -26.59
CA ASP A 13 13.71 -5.19 -26.01
C ASP A 13 12.96 -5.29 -24.66
N ALA A 14 12.85 -6.48 -24.09
CA ALA A 14 12.16 -6.67 -22.81
C ALA A 14 12.95 -6.02 -21.67
N PHE A 15 12.28 -5.18 -20.88
CA PHE A 15 12.88 -4.45 -19.76
C PHE A 15 12.78 -5.25 -18.45
N LEU A 16 11.61 -5.84 -18.15
CA LEU A 16 11.34 -6.54 -16.90
C LEU A 16 10.86 -7.97 -17.19
N THR A 17 11.79 -8.92 -17.29
CA THR A 17 11.50 -10.32 -17.68
C THR A 17 11.17 -11.26 -16.51
N ASP A 18 11.30 -10.79 -15.27
CA ASP A 18 10.99 -11.54 -14.05
C ASP A 18 10.43 -10.58 -12.99
N SER A 19 9.85 -11.10 -11.92
CA SER A 19 9.32 -10.28 -10.83
C SER A 19 10.46 -9.53 -10.12
N PRO A 20 10.23 -8.26 -9.68
CA PRO A 20 11.22 -7.53 -8.91
C PRO A 20 11.72 -8.31 -7.68
N GLU A 21 10.84 -9.06 -7.02
CA GLU A 21 11.21 -9.91 -5.88
C GLU A 21 12.25 -10.98 -6.27
N ASN A 22 12.05 -11.67 -7.39
CA ASN A 22 12.97 -12.70 -7.87
C ASN A 22 14.31 -12.09 -8.31
N ILE A 23 14.27 -10.97 -9.02
CA ILE A 23 15.46 -10.23 -9.47
C ILE A 23 16.32 -9.85 -8.26
N MET A 24 15.68 -9.31 -7.21
CA MET A 24 16.36 -8.93 -5.97
C MET A 24 16.97 -10.15 -5.26
N LYS A 25 16.23 -11.26 -5.12
CA LYS A 25 16.70 -12.50 -4.48
C LYS A 25 17.88 -13.14 -5.21
N LYS A 26 17.85 -13.16 -6.55
CA LYS A 26 18.93 -13.67 -7.40
C LYS A 26 20.16 -12.76 -7.40
N GLY A 27 19.98 -11.50 -6.99
CA GLY A 27 21.00 -10.50 -7.13
C GLY A 27 21.20 -10.06 -8.58
N ASP A 28 20.21 -10.23 -9.45
CA ASP A 28 20.29 -9.93 -10.88
C ASP A 28 20.02 -8.44 -11.18
N PHE A 29 20.78 -7.58 -10.51
CA PHE A 29 20.65 -6.13 -10.61
C PHE A 29 22.02 -5.48 -10.52
N ALA A 30 22.14 -4.25 -11.00
CA ALA A 30 23.39 -3.50 -10.99
C ALA A 30 23.96 -3.34 -9.56
N LYS A 31 25.21 -3.76 -9.36
CA LYS A 31 25.90 -3.71 -8.05
C LYS A 31 26.61 -2.38 -7.86
N VAL A 32 25.82 -1.34 -7.63
CA VAL A 32 26.31 0.03 -7.40
C VAL A 32 25.83 0.54 -6.04
N PRO A 33 26.53 1.50 -5.40
CA PRO A 33 26.03 2.15 -4.20
C PRO A 33 24.70 2.88 -4.48
N VAL A 34 23.71 2.68 -3.61
CA VAL A 34 22.39 3.31 -3.70
C VAL A 34 22.07 4.02 -2.38
N ILE A 35 21.51 5.22 -2.47
CA ILE A 35 20.93 5.93 -1.32
C ILE A 35 19.40 5.84 -1.45
N LEU A 36 18.76 5.25 -0.44
CA LEU A 36 17.29 5.16 -0.34
C LEU A 36 16.84 5.94 0.90
N GLY A 37 15.72 6.64 0.79
CA GLY A 37 15.11 7.37 1.90
C GLY A 37 13.63 7.62 1.62
N CYS A 38 12.90 7.93 2.69
CA CYS A 38 11.48 8.27 2.63
C CYS A 38 11.23 9.57 3.42
N CYS A 39 10.10 10.22 3.15
CA CYS A 39 9.65 11.37 3.91
C CYS A 39 8.76 10.95 5.09
N VAL A 40 8.76 11.75 6.17
CA VAL A 40 7.93 11.46 7.38
C VAL A 40 6.43 11.42 7.10
N LYS A 41 5.96 12.05 6.00
CA LYS A 41 4.52 12.22 5.70
C LYS A 41 4.19 11.91 4.23
N GLU A 42 4.75 10.86 3.64
CA GLU A 42 4.47 10.51 2.23
C GLU A 42 2.99 10.31 1.94
N GLY A 43 2.25 9.74 2.89
CA GLY A 43 0.80 9.59 2.77
C GLY A 43 0.02 10.90 2.63
N SER A 44 0.61 12.07 2.89
CA SER A 44 -0.06 13.37 2.64
C SER A 44 -0.45 13.58 1.19
N VAL A 45 0.18 12.85 0.26
CA VAL A 45 -0.24 12.84 -1.16
C VAL A 45 -1.72 12.47 -1.31
N TYR A 46 -2.27 11.61 -0.45
CA TYR A 46 -3.69 11.25 -0.48
C TYR A 46 -4.61 12.43 -0.15
N GLY A 47 -4.15 13.38 0.68
CA GLY A 47 -4.87 14.63 0.92
C GLY A 47 -5.08 15.45 -0.36
N PHE A 48 -4.12 15.41 -1.28
CA PHE A 48 -4.22 16.08 -2.59
C PHE A 48 -5.19 15.37 -3.55
N ILE A 49 -5.37 14.05 -3.40
CA ILE A 49 -6.23 13.21 -4.25
C ILE A 49 -7.72 13.31 -3.82
N GLY A 50 -8.03 14.26 -2.93
CA GLY A 50 -9.39 14.67 -2.57
C GLY A 50 -10.05 13.78 -1.53
N LEU A 51 -9.42 13.63 -0.36
CA LEU A 51 -10.09 13.05 0.81
C LEU A 51 -11.28 13.94 1.20
N ASN A 52 -12.42 13.31 1.51
CA ASN A 52 -13.66 13.97 1.89
C ASN A 52 -14.49 13.01 2.77
N GLU A 53 -15.57 13.53 3.34
CA GLU A 53 -16.46 12.80 4.25
C GLU A 53 -17.11 11.57 3.59
N GLU A 54 -17.41 11.64 2.28
CA GLU A 54 -17.94 10.51 1.52
C GLU A 54 -16.93 9.35 1.46
N LYS A 55 -15.66 9.64 1.15
CA LYS A 55 -14.58 8.63 1.16
C LYS A 55 -14.32 8.10 2.57
N PHE A 56 -14.45 8.93 3.60
CA PHE A 56 -14.37 8.46 4.98
C PHE A 56 -15.50 7.49 5.31
N ALA A 57 -16.74 7.78 4.89
CA ALA A 57 -17.88 6.88 5.10
C ALA A 57 -17.64 5.52 4.42
N ILE A 58 -17.17 5.50 3.17
CA ILE A 58 -16.84 4.27 2.44
C ILE A 58 -15.78 3.45 3.18
N LEU A 59 -14.71 4.09 3.65
CA LEU A 59 -13.64 3.40 4.38
C LEU A 59 -14.10 2.92 5.76
N ASN A 60 -14.95 3.67 6.45
CA ASN A 60 -15.51 3.29 7.75
C ASN A 60 -16.49 2.11 7.63
N GLU A 61 -17.29 2.06 6.57
CA GLU A 61 -18.22 0.96 6.31
C GLU A 61 -17.46 -0.32 5.92
N ASN A 62 -16.43 -0.20 5.07
CA ASN A 62 -15.63 -1.34 4.64
C ASN A 62 -14.13 -0.99 4.52
N PRO A 63 -13.34 -1.17 5.59
CA PRO A 63 -11.92 -0.84 5.58
C PRO A 63 -11.05 -1.88 4.87
N SER A 64 -11.61 -2.67 3.95
CA SER A 64 -10.85 -3.65 3.14
C SER A 64 -9.65 -3.02 2.41
N ALA A 65 -9.76 -1.74 2.02
CA ALA A 65 -8.67 -1.01 1.39
C ALA A 65 -7.46 -0.77 2.31
N ILE A 66 -7.56 -1.01 3.63
CA ILE A 66 -6.44 -0.84 4.57
C ILE A 66 -5.46 -2.03 4.50
N VAL A 67 -5.96 -3.24 4.23
CA VAL A 67 -5.14 -4.43 4.13
C VAL A 67 -4.37 -4.41 2.81
N PRO A 68 -3.03 -4.47 2.82
CA PRO A 68 -2.26 -4.50 1.59
C PRO A 68 -2.51 -5.79 0.80
N SER A 69 -2.83 -5.67 -0.49
CA SER A 69 -3.14 -6.82 -1.35
C SER A 69 -1.96 -7.76 -1.56
N PHE A 70 -0.72 -7.27 -1.44
CA PHE A 70 0.49 -8.08 -1.56
C PHE A 70 0.64 -9.12 -0.44
N LEU A 71 -0.14 -9.02 0.65
CA LEU A 71 -0.20 -10.06 1.68
C LEU A 71 -0.88 -11.35 1.19
N GLY A 72 -1.56 -11.32 0.04
CA GLY A 72 -2.14 -12.52 -0.58
C GLY A 72 -3.27 -13.15 0.25
N LEU A 73 -3.90 -12.40 1.16
CA LEU A 73 -4.99 -12.90 1.99
C LEU A 73 -6.27 -13.03 1.15
N ASN A 74 -7.00 -14.12 1.37
CA ASN A 74 -8.27 -14.34 0.68
C ASN A 74 -9.31 -13.29 1.14
N PRO A 75 -10.01 -12.59 0.22
CA PRO A 75 -11.01 -11.60 0.60
C PRO A 75 -12.10 -12.19 1.51
N GLY A 76 -12.34 -11.56 2.66
CA GLY A 76 -13.35 -12.00 3.62
C GLY A 76 -12.96 -13.23 4.46
N SER A 77 -11.74 -13.74 4.32
CA SER A 77 -11.18 -14.75 5.22
C SER A 77 -11.02 -14.21 6.65
N GLU A 78 -10.94 -15.09 7.63
CA GLU A 78 -10.72 -14.70 9.03
C GLU A 78 -9.36 -14.02 9.20
N GLU A 79 -8.35 -14.45 8.45
CA GLU A 79 -7.02 -13.85 8.42
C GLU A 79 -7.06 -12.42 7.89
N GLU A 80 -7.82 -12.17 6.81
CA GLU A 80 -8.00 -10.82 6.25
C GLU A 80 -8.76 -9.90 7.21
N LYS A 81 -9.80 -10.40 7.88
CA LYS A 81 -10.54 -9.65 8.90
C LYS A 81 -9.66 -9.31 10.11
N GLN A 82 -8.83 -10.26 10.54
CA GLN A 82 -7.90 -10.06 11.66
C GLN A 82 -6.84 -9.01 11.31
N ALA A 83 -6.19 -9.14 10.14
CA ALA A 83 -5.22 -8.15 9.67
C ALA A 83 -5.84 -6.75 9.55
N ARG A 84 -7.06 -6.66 8.99
CA ARG A 84 -7.82 -5.41 8.89
C ARG A 84 -8.02 -4.77 10.27
N LYS A 85 -8.46 -5.57 11.25
CA LYS A 85 -8.67 -5.10 12.62
C LYS A 85 -7.37 -4.63 13.27
N GLU A 86 -6.30 -5.41 13.15
CA GLU A 86 -4.99 -5.07 13.75
C GLU A 86 -4.42 -3.77 13.17
N ILE A 87 -4.44 -3.60 11.85
CA ILE A 87 -3.96 -2.38 11.19
C ILE A 87 -4.83 -1.18 11.61
N TRP A 88 -6.16 -1.35 11.59
CA TRP A 88 -7.09 -0.28 11.99
C TRP A 88 -6.90 0.14 13.46
N ASP A 89 -6.79 -0.82 14.38
CA ASP A 89 -6.59 -0.57 15.80
C ASP A 89 -5.21 0.06 16.06
N TYR A 90 -4.17 -0.36 15.32
CA TYR A 90 -2.84 0.20 15.47
C TYR A 90 -2.78 1.68 15.08
N TYR A 91 -3.31 2.05 13.90
CA TYR A 91 -3.25 3.43 13.41
C TYR A 91 -4.39 4.30 13.97
N LEU A 92 -5.64 3.87 13.79
CA LEU A 92 -6.84 4.68 14.11
C LEU A 92 -7.39 4.44 15.52
N LYS A 93 -6.78 3.54 16.30
CA LYS A 93 -7.18 3.26 17.70
C LYS A 93 -8.65 2.84 17.83
N GLY A 94 -9.17 2.12 16.84
CA GLY A 94 -10.56 1.68 16.80
C GLY A 94 -11.57 2.81 16.55
N LYS A 95 -11.13 4.03 16.24
CA LYS A 95 -12.01 5.17 15.95
C LYS A 95 -12.42 5.17 14.47
N PRO A 96 -13.64 5.64 14.14
CA PRO A 96 -13.99 5.92 12.75
C PRO A 96 -13.08 7.04 12.21
N LEU A 97 -12.72 6.94 10.94
CA LEU A 97 -11.97 7.96 10.21
C LEU A 97 -12.81 9.24 10.08
N SER A 98 -12.21 10.38 10.41
CA SER A 98 -12.74 11.73 10.26
C SER A 98 -11.59 12.73 10.07
N TRP A 99 -11.91 14.01 9.91
CA TRP A 99 -10.87 15.05 9.89
C TRP A 99 -10.08 15.16 11.18
N ASP A 100 -10.64 14.74 12.32
CA ASP A 100 -9.99 14.83 13.63
C ASP A 100 -8.80 13.86 13.77
N ASN A 101 -8.86 12.72 13.09
CA ASN A 101 -7.82 11.68 13.11
C ASN A 101 -7.20 11.42 11.74
N ILE A 102 -7.35 12.35 10.79
CA ILE A 102 -6.84 12.18 9.42
C ILE A 102 -5.33 11.93 9.38
N ASN A 103 -4.56 12.53 10.28
CA ASN A 103 -3.11 12.33 10.35
C ASN A 103 -2.73 10.87 10.66
N ASP A 104 -3.55 10.15 11.43
CA ASP A 104 -3.32 8.74 11.75
C ASP A 104 -3.53 7.87 10.51
N PHE A 105 -4.54 8.19 9.70
CA PHE A 105 -4.76 7.56 8.40
C PHE A 105 -3.64 7.89 7.40
N LEU A 106 -3.20 9.15 7.31
CA LEU A 106 -2.11 9.53 6.42
C LEU A 106 -0.78 8.85 6.82
N ARG A 107 -0.58 8.57 8.10
CA ARG A 107 0.53 7.75 8.57
C ARG A 107 0.39 6.31 8.08
N CYS A 108 -0.77 5.68 8.27
CA CYS A 108 -1.04 4.34 7.74
C CYS A 108 -0.78 4.27 6.23
N ALA A 109 -1.19 5.29 5.48
CA ALA A 109 -1.03 5.34 4.03
C ALA A 109 0.42 5.60 3.59
N GLY A 110 1.28 6.17 4.45
CA GLY A 110 2.70 6.33 4.19
C GLY A 110 3.52 5.08 4.56
N ASP A 111 3.08 4.30 5.54
CA ASP A 111 3.73 3.06 5.97
C ASP A 111 3.32 1.83 5.11
N ARG A 112 2.31 1.99 4.24
CA ARG A 112 1.75 0.95 3.35
C ARG A 112 2.41 0.96 1.98
#